data_AF-A0A1H0QQF5-F1
#
_entry.id   AF-A0A1H0QQF5-F1
#
_cell.length_a   1.000
_cell.length_b   1.000
_cell.length_c   1.000
_cell.angle_alpha   90.00
_cell.angle_beta   90.00
_cell.angle_gamma   90.00
#
_symmetry.space_group_name_H-M   'P 1'
#
loop_
_entity.id
_entity.type
_entity.pdbx_description
1 polymer ?
#
loop_
_entity_poly.entity_id
_entity_poly.type
_entity_poly.pdbx_seq_one_letter_code
_entity_poly.pdbx_strand_id
1 'polypeptide(L)'
;MHLRKIAVGLSALVLLSTGVEARSLLDFLKPPSQSQEHASRSGSISQNVALDLYSNKQKQASFEGCADLFPAAKPINMATVPATMNPLALCSDNFAVLYSQTSKTPLVVVERLTAAQLQDAKGEERTNQFYADPRIPKGGRAELSDYRSQHPAVDRGHQSPAADAPSPHAMAQSFALSNMVPQDPTNNRKIWYFTPTEYS
;
A
#
# COMPACT_ATOMS: atom_id res chain seq x y z
N MET A 1 24.47 1.93 -55.65
CA MET A 1 25.46 1.10 -56.38
C MET A 1 26.26 0.28 -55.37
N HIS A 2 26.53 -0.97 -55.73
CA HIS A 2 27.52 -1.93 -55.17
C HIS A 2 27.60 -2.25 -53.67
N LEU A 3 27.17 -3.49 -53.37
CA LEU A 3 27.58 -4.31 -52.22
C LEU A 3 29.04 -4.80 -52.33
N ARG A 4 29.63 -5.11 -51.18
CA ARG A 4 30.53 -6.26 -50.90
C ARG A 4 30.16 -6.75 -49.48
N LYS A 5 29.76 -8.00 -49.11
CA LYS A 5 30.16 -9.38 -49.48
C LYS A 5 31.68 -9.56 -49.29
N ILE A 6 32.27 -10.38 -48.41
CA ILE A 6 32.22 -11.86 -48.18
C ILE A 6 33.26 -12.20 -47.05
N ALA A 7 33.33 -13.34 -46.35
CA ALA A 7 32.36 -14.33 -45.82
C ALA A 7 33.11 -15.46 -45.02
N VAL A 8 32.46 -16.09 -44.02
CA VAL A 8 32.56 -17.53 -43.61
C VAL A 8 33.92 -18.14 -43.11
N GLY A 9 33.84 -19.04 -42.10
CA GLY A 9 34.92 -19.99 -41.70
C GLY A 9 34.91 -20.35 -40.20
N LEU A 10 34.10 -21.27 -39.65
CA LEU A 10 34.09 -22.76 -39.70
C LEU A 10 35.19 -23.51 -38.89
N SER A 11 34.73 -24.17 -37.82
CA SER A 11 35.16 -25.44 -37.18
C SER A 11 36.63 -25.83 -36.94
N ALA A 12 36.96 -26.07 -35.66
CA ALA A 12 37.72 -27.22 -35.10
C ALA A 12 37.78 -27.06 -33.54
N LEU A 13 37.95 -28.05 -32.66
CA LEU A 13 38.20 -29.49 -32.79
C LEU A 13 37.61 -30.22 -31.55
N VAL A 14 37.17 -31.47 -31.70
CA VAL A 14 36.86 -32.36 -30.55
C VAL A 14 38.14 -33.07 -30.11
N LEU A 15 38.39 -33.16 -28.80
CA LEU A 15 39.38 -34.08 -28.21
C LEU A 15 38.78 -34.84 -27.03
N LEU A 16 39.32 -36.05 -26.80
CA LEU A 16 38.64 -37.12 -26.08
C LEU A 16 38.80 -37.07 -24.55
N SER A 17 37.85 -37.75 -23.91
CA SER A 17 37.75 -38.04 -22.48
C SER A 17 38.90 -38.89 -21.91
N THR A 18 39.30 -38.60 -20.68
CA THR A 18 39.60 -39.59 -19.63
C THR A 18 39.12 -39.06 -18.28
N GLY A 19 38.77 -39.94 -17.33
CA GLY A 19 38.39 -39.54 -15.96
C GLY A 19 36.96 -39.90 -15.55
N VAL A 20 36.67 -41.19 -15.41
CA VAL A 20 35.53 -41.64 -14.59
C VAL A 20 36.02 -41.72 -13.15
N GLU A 21 35.46 -40.90 -12.25
CA GLU A 21 35.51 -41.19 -10.81
C GLU A 21 34.10 -41.05 -10.22
N ALA A 22 33.53 -42.18 -9.78
CA ALA A 22 32.19 -42.23 -9.23
C ALA A 22 32.19 -41.79 -7.76
N ARG A 23 31.40 -40.77 -7.40
CA ARG A 23 31.10 -40.43 -6.01
C ARG A 23 29.61 -40.11 -5.82
N SER A 24 29.02 -40.81 -4.85
CA SER A 24 27.72 -40.61 -4.20
C SER A 24 26.47 -40.36 -5.06
N LEU A 25 25.67 -41.42 -5.20
CA LEU A 25 24.21 -41.31 -5.30
C LEU A 25 23.65 -40.77 -3.97
N LEU A 26 23.29 -39.49 -3.89
CA LEU A 26 22.27 -38.93 -2.96
C LEU A 26 22.14 -37.40 -3.11
N ASP A 27 21.87 -36.89 -4.33
CA ASP A 27 21.53 -35.48 -4.53
C ASP A 27 20.08 -35.30 -4.99
N PHE A 28 19.28 -34.75 -4.07
CA PHE A 28 18.06 -33.97 -4.26
C PHE A 28 17.04 -34.41 -5.32
N LEU A 29 16.01 -35.10 -4.82
CA LEU A 29 14.64 -34.94 -5.31
C LEU A 29 14.27 -33.44 -5.33
N LYS A 30 14.39 -32.80 -6.50
CA LYS A 30 13.93 -31.44 -6.74
C LYS A 30 12.39 -31.45 -6.85
N PRO A 31 11.64 -30.85 -5.90
CA PRO A 31 10.21 -30.71 -6.06
C PRO A 31 9.93 -29.74 -7.23
N PRO A 32 8.81 -29.89 -7.95
CA PRO A 32 8.41 -28.90 -8.93
C PRO A 32 8.20 -27.55 -8.22
N SER A 33 8.67 -26.48 -8.87
CA SER A 33 8.44 -25.11 -8.43
C SER A 33 6.94 -24.86 -8.26
N GLN A 34 6.50 -24.58 -7.04
CA GLN A 34 5.16 -24.06 -6.81
C GLN A 34 5.06 -22.69 -7.48
N SER A 35 4.43 -22.66 -8.65
CA SER A 35 3.77 -21.46 -9.14
C SER A 35 2.83 -20.99 -8.02
N GLN A 36 3.13 -19.83 -7.42
CA GLN A 36 2.27 -19.25 -6.42
C GLN A 36 0.94 -18.89 -7.09
N GLU A 37 -0.10 -19.69 -6.84
CA GLU A 37 -1.47 -19.28 -7.11
C GLU A 37 -1.72 -17.98 -6.35
N HIS A 38 -1.99 -16.90 -7.07
CA HIS A 38 -2.47 -15.64 -6.50
C HIS A 38 -3.92 -15.79 -6.03
N ALA A 39 -4.14 -16.70 -5.07
CA ALA A 39 -5.37 -16.74 -4.29
C ALA A 39 -5.41 -15.49 -3.41
N SER A 40 -6.28 -14.55 -3.77
CA SER A 40 -6.50 -13.25 -3.11
C SER A 40 -7.13 -13.40 -1.72
N ARG A 41 -6.42 -14.03 -0.79
CA ARG A 41 -6.73 -13.99 0.64
C ARG A 41 -6.56 -12.55 1.11
N SER A 42 -7.65 -11.91 1.52
CA SER A 42 -7.63 -10.62 2.24
C SER A 42 -7.00 -10.82 3.63
N GLY A 43 -5.68 -10.86 3.67
CA GLY A 43 -4.87 -10.93 4.88
C GLY A 43 -4.57 -9.54 5.43
N SER A 44 -4.48 -9.43 6.76
CA SER A 44 -3.76 -8.33 7.38
C SER A 44 -2.27 -8.62 7.32
N ILE A 45 -1.47 -7.63 6.93
CA ILE A 45 -0.02 -7.67 7.17
C ILE A 45 0.27 -7.63 8.67
N SER A 46 1.48 -8.06 9.06
CA SER A 46 1.94 -8.00 10.46
C SER A 46 2.26 -6.55 10.87
N GLN A 47 2.27 -6.26 12.17
CA GLN A 47 2.51 -4.90 12.66
C GLN A 47 3.91 -4.37 12.29
N ASN A 48 4.92 -5.25 12.22
CA ASN A 48 6.27 -4.84 11.81
C ASN A 48 6.29 -4.47 10.33
N VAL A 49 5.73 -5.32 9.45
CA VAL A 49 5.63 -5.03 8.01
C VAL A 49 4.80 -3.76 7.75
N ALA A 50 3.72 -3.56 8.50
CA ALA A 50 2.92 -2.33 8.44
C ALA A 50 3.70 -1.10 8.93
N LEU A 51 4.62 -1.25 9.88
CA LEU A 51 5.44 -0.17 10.40
C LEU A 51 6.59 0.19 9.45
N ASP A 52 7.07 -0.77 8.66
CA ASP A 52 8.07 -0.55 7.61
C ASP A 52 7.52 0.22 6.40
N LEU A 53 6.18 0.31 6.24
CA LEU A 53 5.49 1.20 5.28
C LEU A 53 5.59 2.70 5.63
N TYR A 54 6.42 3.10 6.60
CA TYR A 54 6.53 4.50 7.03
C TYR A 54 7.99 4.88 7.30
N SER A 55 8.39 6.04 6.77
CA SER A 55 9.67 6.66 7.11
C SER A 55 9.74 7.07 8.58
N ASN A 56 10.94 7.27 9.11
CA ASN A 56 11.15 7.74 10.49
C ASN A 56 10.43 9.06 10.82
N LYS A 57 10.18 9.89 9.79
CA LYS A 57 9.44 11.15 9.91
C LYS A 57 7.92 10.93 9.95
N GLN A 58 7.40 10.03 9.11
CA GLN A 58 5.98 9.61 9.11
C GLN A 58 5.56 8.75 10.32
N LYS A 59 6.55 8.21 11.05
CA LYS A 59 6.38 7.53 12.35
C LYS A 59 6.18 8.50 13.52
N GLN A 60 6.48 9.79 13.36
CA GLN A 60 6.20 10.80 14.39
C GLN A 60 4.72 11.19 14.38
N ALA A 61 4.18 11.48 15.55
CA ALA A 61 2.82 11.96 15.75
C ALA A 61 2.67 13.46 15.39
N SER A 62 3.09 13.84 14.18
CA SER A 62 3.12 15.23 13.71
C SER A 62 2.88 15.32 12.20
N PHE A 63 2.43 16.49 11.74
CA PHE A 63 2.29 16.77 10.31
C PHE A 63 3.59 17.26 9.64
N GLU A 64 4.71 17.31 10.36
CA GLU A 64 6.00 17.75 9.78
C GLU A 64 6.41 16.87 8.60
N GLY A 65 6.06 15.59 8.64
CA GLY A 65 6.35 14.59 7.61
C GLY A 65 5.67 14.79 6.26
N CYS A 66 4.60 15.60 6.22
CA CYS A 66 3.69 15.72 5.08
C CYS A 66 3.04 17.12 4.98
N ALA A 67 3.74 18.15 5.45
CA ALA A 67 3.21 19.51 5.50
C ALA A 67 2.83 20.05 4.11
N ASP A 68 3.53 19.62 3.07
CA ASP A 68 3.35 19.94 1.65
C ASP A 68 2.07 19.38 1.00
N LEU A 69 1.40 18.43 1.67
CA LEU A 69 0.04 17.98 1.31
C LEU A 69 -1.02 19.01 1.71
N PHE A 70 -0.76 19.86 2.71
CA PHE A 70 -1.71 20.86 3.17
C PHE A 70 -1.69 22.12 2.30
N PRO A 71 -2.84 22.80 2.10
CA PRO A 71 -2.90 24.09 1.42
C PRO A 71 -1.88 25.09 1.98
N ALA A 72 -1.11 25.73 1.10
CA ALA A 72 -0.02 26.65 1.44
C ALA A 72 1.02 26.08 2.45
N ALA A 73 1.21 24.76 2.47
CA ALA A 73 2.06 24.04 3.41
C ALA A 73 1.76 24.33 4.89
N LYS A 74 0.49 24.55 5.24
CA LYS A 74 0.02 24.92 6.58
C LYS A 74 -0.86 23.82 7.19
N PRO A 75 -0.29 22.91 8.00
CA PRO A 75 -1.06 21.85 8.66
C PRO A 75 -2.17 22.33 9.59
N ILE A 76 -3.14 21.44 9.83
CA ILE A 76 -4.21 21.66 10.80
C ILE A 76 -3.61 21.75 12.21
N ASN A 77 -3.98 22.81 12.96
CA ASN A 77 -3.56 22.98 14.34
C ASN A 77 -4.35 22.03 15.25
N MET A 78 -3.72 20.95 15.73
CA MET A 78 -4.36 19.99 16.64
C MET A 78 -4.91 20.61 17.93
N ALA A 79 -4.40 21.76 18.38
CA ALA A 79 -4.91 22.45 19.57
C ALA A 79 -6.33 23.03 19.39
N THR A 80 -6.87 23.09 18.16
CA THR A 80 -8.27 23.45 17.93
C THR A 80 -9.23 22.26 18.01
N VAL A 81 -8.71 21.04 18.20
CA VAL A 81 -9.49 19.81 18.34
C VAL A 81 -9.75 19.54 19.82
N PRO A 82 -10.98 19.17 20.24
CA PRO A 82 -11.25 18.82 21.64
C PRO A 82 -10.32 17.71 22.14
N ALA A 83 -9.66 17.94 23.28
CA ALA A 83 -8.77 16.95 23.90
C ALA A 83 -9.46 15.60 24.20
N THR A 84 -10.80 15.61 24.37
CA THR A 84 -11.65 14.42 24.54
C THR A 84 -11.66 13.50 23.31
N MET A 85 -11.28 13.97 22.12
CA MET A 85 -11.09 13.13 20.92
C MET A 85 -9.72 12.44 20.89
N ASN A 86 -8.80 12.81 21.80
CA ASN A 86 -7.42 12.33 21.86
C ASN A 86 -6.73 12.37 20.46
N PRO A 87 -6.61 13.58 19.86
CA PRO A 87 -6.23 13.76 18.48
C PRO A 87 -4.79 13.30 18.20
N LEU A 88 -4.57 12.76 17.00
CA LEU A 88 -3.27 12.29 16.54
C LEU A 88 -3.03 12.69 15.08
N ALA A 89 -1.89 13.33 14.80
CA ALA A 89 -1.44 13.63 13.44
C ALA A 89 -0.66 12.45 12.86
N LEU A 90 -1.00 12.02 11.65
CA LEU A 90 -0.36 10.91 10.95
C LEU A 90 -0.07 11.34 9.50
N CYS A 91 1.12 10.98 9.00
CA CYS A 91 1.54 11.25 7.62
C CYS A 91 1.71 9.95 6.82
N SER A 92 1.16 9.89 5.62
CA SER A 92 1.47 8.88 4.59
C SER A 92 2.23 9.57 3.44
N ASP A 93 2.39 8.92 2.30
CA ASP A 93 3.14 9.46 1.14
C ASP A 93 2.29 10.45 0.33
N ASN A 94 1.01 10.17 0.11
CA ASN A 94 0.08 11.01 -0.68
C ASN A 94 -1.06 11.65 0.15
N PHE A 95 -1.29 11.19 1.39
CA PHE A 95 -2.29 11.75 2.30
C PHE A 95 -1.78 11.97 3.74
N ALA A 96 -2.43 12.88 4.45
CA ALA A 96 -2.27 13.14 5.87
C ALA A 96 -3.59 12.87 6.60
N VAL A 97 -3.53 12.38 7.84
CA VAL A 97 -4.72 12.10 8.66
C VAL A 97 -4.64 12.83 9.99
N LEU A 98 -5.69 13.60 10.30
CA LEU A 98 -6.02 13.98 11.67
C LEU A 98 -6.96 12.91 12.23
N TYR A 99 -6.47 12.09 13.15
CA TYR A 99 -7.17 10.93 13.67
C TYR A 99 -7.71 11.16 15.09
N SER A 100 -8.90 10.62 15.39
CA SER A 100 -9.48 10.60 16.73
C SER A 100 -9.32 9.21 17.32
N GLN A 101 -8.49 9.10 18.36
CA GLN A 101 -8.30 7.82 19.07
C GLN A 101 -9.55 7.43 19.89
N THR A 102 -10.42 8.38 20.21
CA THR A 102 -11.68 8.13 20.95
C THR A 102 -12.75 7.49 20.07
N SER A 103 -12.92 7.96 18.82
CA SER A 103 -13.86 7.36 17.85
C SER A 103 -13.22 6.26 17.01
N LYS A 104 -11.89 6.11 17.06
CA LYS A 104 -11.08 5.23 16.21
C LYS A 104 -11.21 5.52 14.71
N THR A 105 -11.54 6.75 14.34
CA THR A 105 -11.74 7.17 12.93
C THR A 105 -10.92 8.42 12.60
N PRO A 106 -10.59 8.65 11.31
CA PRO A 106 -10.17 9.97 10.87
C PRO A 106 -11.25 11.02 11.22
N LEU A 107 -10.80 12.18 11.67
CA LEU A 107 -11.60 13.42 11.75
C LEU A 107 -11.49 14.20 10.43
N VAL A 108 -10.29 14.23 9.85
CA VAL A 108 -10.00 14.83 8.55
C VAL A 108 -8.92 13.99 7.88
N VAL A 109 -9.08 13.74 6.58
CA VAL A 109 -7.99 13.29 5.70
C VAL A 109 -7.73 14.40 4.68
N VAL A 110 -6.46 14.69 4.43
CA VAL A 110 -6.01 15.70 3.48
C VAL A 110 -5.08 15.03 2.48
N GLU A 111 -5.41 15.10 1.20
CA GLU A 111 -4.55 14.64 0.12
C GLU A 111 -4.35 15.77 -0.89
N ARG A 112 -3.26 15.69 -1.64
CA ARG A 112 -2.96 16.63 -2.72
C ARG A 112 -2.87 15.86 -4.02
N LEU A 113 -3.93 15.99 -4.82
CA LEU A 113 -4.01 15.40 -6.15
C LEU A 113 -3.37 16.32 -7.19
N THR A 114 -2.62 15.74 -8.12
CA THR A 114 -2.13 16.40 -9.33
C THR A 114 -2.34 15.47 -10.52
N ALA A 115 -2.46 16.03 -11.72
CA ALA A 115 -2.62 15.24 -12.93
C ALA A 115 -1.48 14.22 -13.12
N ALA A 116 -0.25 14.52 -12.69
CA ALA A 116 0.87 13.57 -12.74
C ALA A 116 0.62 12.36 -11.82
N GLN A 117 0.33 12.58 -10.54
CA GLN A 117 0.04 11.51 -9.57
C GLN A 117 -1.15 10.64 -10.02
N LEU A 118 -2.18 11.23 -10.64
CA LEU A 118 -3.32 10.49 -11.19
C LEU A 118 -3.00 9.69 -12.46
N GLN A 119 -1.90 9.97 -13.16
CA GLN A 119 -1.39 9.09 -14.22
C GLN A 119 -0.47 8.02 -13.65
N ASP A 120 0.38 8.36 -12.67
CA ASP A 120 1.26 7.41 -11.98
C ASP A 120 0.46 6.32 -11.25
N ALA A 121 -0.70 6.66 -10.68
CA ALA A 121 -1.61 5.70 -10.05
C ALA A 121 -2.29 4.73 -11.03
N LYS A 122 -2.26 4.99 -12.35
CA LYS A 122 -2.91 4.11 -13.34
C LYS A 122 -2.06 2.86 -13.58
N GLY A 123 -2.57 1.74 -13.10
CA GLY A 123 -1.89 0.44 -13.18
C GLY A 123 -1.24 0.02 -11.87
N GLU A 124 -1.34 0.82 -10.81
CA GLU A 124 -0.96 0.40 -9.46
C GLU A 124 -1.93 -0.67 -8.94
N GLU A 125 -1.38 -1.81 -8.54
CA GLU A 125 -2.16 -2.99 -8.17
C GLU A 125 -2.67 -2.91 -6.72
N ARG A 126 -3.98 -3.05 -6.54
CA ARG A 126 -4.63 -2.94 -5.23
C ARG A 126 -4.23 -4.09 -4.31
N THR A 127 -3.49 -3.79 -3.24
CA THR A 127 -3.09 -4.83 -2.25
C THR A 127 -4.30 -5.49 -1.57
N ASN A 128 -5.34 -4.70 -1.25
CA ASN A 128 -6.52 -5.13 -0.47
C ASN A 128 -6.17 -5.73 0.92
N GLN A 129 -5.00 -5.36 1.45
CA GLN A 129 -4.44 -5.82 2.72
C GLN A 129 -4.67 -4.76 3.81
N PHE A 130 -5.87 -4.73 4.39
CA PHE A 130 -6.22 -3.83 5.49
C PHE A 130 -5.49 -4.19 6.78
N TYR A 131 -4.93 -3.20 7.48
CA TYR A 131 -4.20 -3.39 8.74
C TYR A 131 -4.49 -2.29 9.77
N ALA A 132 -4.44 -2.64 11.05
CA ALA A 132 -4.48 -1.67 12.14
C ALA A 132 -3.18 -0.86 12.16
N ASP A 133 -3.27 0.47 12.07
CA ASP A 133 -2.10 1.36 11.96
C ASP A 133 -1.17 1.20 13.19
N PRO A 134 0.08 0.74 13.00
CA PRO A 134 0.98 0.42 14.11
C PRO A 134 1.53 1.66 14.83
N ARG A 135 1.35 2.87 14.26
CA ARG A 135 1.76 4.14 14.88
C ARG A 135 0.78 4.59 15.97
N ILE A 136 -0.40 3.99 16.02
CA ILE A 136 -1.47 4.32 16.96
C ILE A 136 -1.47 3.30 18.12
N PRO A 137 -1.52 3.72 19.38
CA PRO A 137 -1.65 2.82 20.52
C PRO A 137 -2.85 1.88 20.39
N LYS A 138 -2.69 0.61 20.78
CA LYS A 138 -3.72 -0.45 20.61
C LYS A 138 -5.11 -0.06 21.15
N GLY A 139 -5.18 0.69 22.25
CA GLY A 139 -6.46 1.16 22.81
C GLY A 139 -7.17 2.22 21.97
N GLY A 140 -6.41 3.05 21.24
CA GLY A 140 -6.93 4.15 20.43
C GLY A 140 -7.08 3.84 18.94
N ARG A 141 -6.59 2.70 18.46
CA ARG A 141 -6.62 2.35 17.02
C ARG A 141 -7.84 1.52 16.63
N ALA A 142 -8.30 1.68 15.41
CA ALA A 142 -9.24 0.78 14.77
C ALA A 142 -8.60 -0.60 14.53
N GLU A 143 -9.34 -1.66 14.84
CA GLU A 143 -8.99 -3.05 14.56
C GLU A 143 -9.97 -3.65 13.55
N LEU A 144 -9.57 -4.71 12.83
CA LEU A 144 -10.47 -5.38 11.88
C LEU A 144 -11.70 -6.03 12.56
N SER A 145 -11.61 -6.31 13.87
CA SER A 145 -12.76 -6.72 14.69
C SER A 145 -13.85 -5.65 14.72
N ASP A 146 -13.47 -4.38 14.80
CA ASP A 146 -14.37 -3.26 15.06
C ASP A 146 -15.35 -3.04 13.90
N TYR A 147 -14.97 -3.46 12.69
CA TYR A 147 -15.82 -3.49 11.49
C TYR A 147 -16.65 -4.78 11.40
N ARG A 148 -16.04 -5.94 11.73
CA ARG A 148 -16.72 -7.26 11.65
C ARG A 148 -17.84 -7.43 12.67
N SER A 149 -17.78 -6.71 13.80
CA SER A 149 -18.80 -6.78 14.87
C SER A 149 -20.00 -5.86 14.65
N GLN A 150 -20.07 -5.12 13.55
CA GLN A 150 -21.17 -4.19 13.28
C GLN A 150 -22.40 -4.90 12.72
N HIS A 151 -23.57 -4.49 13.19
CA HIS A 151 -24.87 -4.96 12.73
C HIS A 151 -25.81 -3.75 12.53
N PRO A 152 -26.22 -3.41 11.29
CA PRO A 152 -25.89 -4.07 10.02
C PRO A 152 -24.39 -4.03 9.68
N ALA A 153 -23.95 -4.92 8.79
CA ALA A 153 -22.56 -4.99 8.36
C ALA A 153 -22.16 -3.73 7.56
N VAL A 154 -20.94 -3.24 7.81
CA VAL A 154 -20.38 -2.02 7.21
C VAL A 154 -19.16 -2.32 6.35
N ASP A 155 -18.93 -1.50 5.33
CA ASP A 155 -17.67 -1.50 4.58
C ASP A 155 -16.59 -0.69 5.30
N ARG A 156 -15.32 -0.98 4.97
CA ARG A 156 -14.15 -0.17 5.30
C ARG A 156 -13.98 0.89 4.19
N GLY A 157 -14.71 2.00 4.31
CA GLY A 157 -14.69 3.06 3.31
C GLY A 157 -13.44 3.91 3.43
N HIS A 158 -12.66 3.99 2.35
CA HIS A 158 -11.44 4.80 2.29
C HIS A 158 -11.79 6.29 2.33
N GLN A 159 -10.93 7.13 2.90
CA GLN A 159 -11.08 8.58 2.88
C GLN A 159 -10.14 9.23 1.85
N SER A 160 -8.85 8.88 1.84
CA SER A 160 -8.00 8.98 0.65
C SER A 160 -8.13 7.69 -0.16
N PRO A 161 -8.68 7.71 -1.39
CA PRO A 161 -8.91 6.49 -2.17
C PRO A 161 -7.61 5.81 -2.61
N ALA A 162 -7.60 4.48 -2.59
CA ALA A 162 -6.45 3.72 -3.11
C ALA A 162 -6.25 3.89 -4.63
N ALA A 163 -7.25 4.40 -5.37
CA ALA A 163 -7.13 4.74 -6.79
C ALA A 163 -6.29 6.01 -7.05
N ASP A 164 -6.07 6.84 -6.02
CA ASP A 164 -5.28 8.07 -6.08
C ASP A 164 -3.86 7.88 -5.53
N ALA A 165 -3.43 6.62 -5.36
CA ALA A 165 -2.14 6.24 -4.81
C ALA A 165 -1.08 6.09 -5.93
N PRO A 166 -0.10 7.00 -6.04
CA PRO A 166 0.82 7.07 -7.19
C PRO A 166 2.03 6.12 -7.09
N SER A 167 1.99 5.12 -6.20
CA SER A 167 3.07 4.15 -6.01
C SER A 167 2.60 2.93 -5.21
N PRO A 168 3.33 1.79 -5.25
CA PRO A 168 2.97 0.60 -4.47
C PRO A 168 2.99 0.85 -2.96
N HIS A 169 3.81 1.79 -2.50
CA HIS A 169 3.96 2.15 -1.09
C HIS A 169 2.79 3.01 -0.61
N ALA A 170 2.42 4.05 -1.36
CA ALA A 170 1.21 4.84 -1.11
C ALA A 170 -0.05 3.96 -1.20
N MET A 171 -0.08 3.03 -2.16
CA MET A 171 -1.16 2.06 -2.35
C MET A 171 -1.31 1.20 -1.09
N ALA A 172 -0.22 0.63 -0.57
CA ALA A 172 -0.24 -0.12 0.68
C ALA A 172 -0.68 0.74 1.88
N GLN A 173 -0.16 1.96 2.02
CA GLN A 173 -0.52 2.90 3.09
C GLN A 173 -2.02 3.25 3.09
N SER A 174 -2.65 3.35 1.92
CA SER A 174 -4.08 3.68 1.79
C SER A 174 -5.01 2.68 2.50
N PHE A 175 -4.56 1.43 2.71
CA PHE A 175 -5.33 0.38 3.39
C PHE A 175 -5.19 0.38 4.93
N ALA A 176 -4.42 1.32 5.51
CA ALA A 176 -4.39 1.52 6.95
C ALA A 176 -5.79 1.83 7.50
N LEU A 177 -6.20 1.20 8.59
CA LEU A 177 -7.52 1.48 9.21
C LEU A 177 -7.65 2.91 9.77
N SER A 178 -6.55 3.66 9.87
CA SER A 178 -6.54 5.10 10.15
C SER A 178 -7.11 5.95 9.00
N ASN A 179 -7.12 5.43 7.78
CA ASN A 179 -7.73 6.03 6.58
C ASN A 179 -9.17 5.49 6.32
N MET A 180 -9.75 4.76 7.27
CA MET A 180 -11.06 4.10 7.09
C MET A 180 -12.13 4.67 8.01
N VAL A 181 -13.36 4.74 7.50
CA VAL A 181 -14.57 4.90 8.31
C VAL A 181 -15.55 3.77 8.03
N PRO A 182 -16.39 3.37 9.01
CA PRO A 182 -17.57 2.55 8.76
C PRO A 182 -18.47 3.23 7.73
N GLN A 183 -18.69 2.60 6.57
CA GLN A 183 -19.62 3.10 5.56
C GLN A 183 -20.72 2.09 5.25
N ASP A 184 -21.90 2.59 4.92
CA ASP A 184 -22.95 1.78 4.31
C ASP A 184 -22.45 1.20 2.96
N PRO A 185 -22.62 -0.12 2.70
CA PRO A 185 -22.16 -0.74 1.47
C PRO A 185 -22.77 -0.16 0.18
N THR A 186 -23.98 0.40 0.23
CA THR A 186 -24.61 1.07 -0.92
C THR A 186 -23.94 2.41 -1.20
N ASN A 187 -23.58 3.16 -0.16
CA ASN A 187 -22.86 4.42 -0.31
C ASN A 187 -21.43 4.19 -0.83
N ASN A 188 -20.66 3.33 -0.15
CA ASN A 188 -19.25 3.07 -0.47
C ASN A 188 -19.06 2.56 -1.91
N ARG A 189 -19.89 1.61 -2.35
CA ARG A 189 -19.73 0.91 -3.64
C ARG A 189 -20.45 1.58 -4.82
N LYS A 190 -21.18 2.66 -4.58
CA LYS A 190 -21.90 3.41 -5.63
C LYS A 190 -21.59 4.90 -5.49
N ILE A 191 -22.24 5.58 -4.56
CA ILE A 191 -22.24 7.05 -4.50
C ILE A 191 -20.83 7.60 -4.28
N TRP A 192 -20.07 7.04 -3.32
CA TRP A 192 -18.69 7.46 -3.06
C TRP A 192 -17.75 7.07 -4.20
N TYR A 193 -17.88 5.85 -4.73
CA TYR A 193 -17.12 5.38 -5.89
C TYR A 193 -17.34 6.23 -7.16
N PHE A 194 -18.53 6.82 -7.35
CA PHE A 194 -18.86 7.72 -8.46
C PHE A 194 -18.59 9.22 -8.17
N THR A 195 -17.91 9.57 -7.06
CA THR A 195 -17.44 10.96 -6.87
C THR A 195 -16.22 11.25 -7.75
N PRO A 196 -16.05 12.50 -8.24
CA PRO A 196 -15.65 12.70 -9.64
C PRO A 196 -14.13 12.71 -9.88
N THR A 197 -13.57 11.56 -10.22
CA THR A 197 -12.29 11.45 -10.96
C THR A 197 -12.46 11.03 -12.43
N GLU A 198 -13.68 10.66 -12.87
CA GLU A 198 -13.97 10.20 -14.25
C GLU A 198 -14.50 11.28 -15.23
N TYR A 199 -14.57 12.55 -14.82
CA TYR A 199 -15.04 13.67 -15.67
C TYR A 199 -13.94 14.70 -15.98
N SER A 200 -12.71 14.26 -16.26
CA SER A 200 -11.56 15.11 -16.63
C SER A 200 -10.63 14.41 -17.61
#